data_AF-Q2S5J6-F1
#
_entry.id   AF-Q2S5J6-F1
#
_cell.length_a   1.000
_cell.length_b   1.000
_cell.length_c   1.000
_cell.angle_alpha   90.00
_cell.angle_beta   90.00
_cell.angle_gamma   90.00
#
_symmetry.space_group_name_H-M   'P 1'
#
loop_
_entity.id
_entity.type
_entity.pdbx_description
1 polymer ?
#
loop_
_entity_poly.entity_id
_entity_poly.type
_entity_poly.pdbx_seq_one_letter_code
_entity_poly.pdbx_strand_id
1 'polypeptide(L)'
;MSDDSFLDSIRFSVTAALSLLAFVTILVGGGYYVYRWTAPKYEEAQRETYEQSRQHVEGTVEDLMRYRVKYQEADSTHKDAVRKLILRRARDIDRADMPKDLRQWVEHLRTRTDP
;
A
#
# COMPACT_ATOMS: atom_id res chain seq x y z
N MET A 1 15.47 -47.20 -52.12
CA MET A 1 14.59 -46.15 -51.57
C MET A 1 14.70 -46.26 -50.07
N SER A 2 14.98 -45.13 -49.39
CA SER A 2 14.57 -44.82 -48.02
C SER A 2 15.27 -45.42 -46.78
N ASP A 3 16.61 -45.44 -46.69
CA ASP A 3 17.29 -45.54 -45.36
C ASP A 3 17.75 -44.16 -44.85
N ASP A 4 18.41 -43.36 -45.68
CA ASP A 4 18.91 -42.03 -45.28
C ASP A 4 17.78 -41.05 -44.91
N SER A 5 16.67 -41.06 -45.66
CA SER A 5 15.51 -40.19 -45.42
C SER A 5 14.80 -40.50 -44.09
N PHE A 6 14.84 -41.76 -43.64
CA PHE A 6 14.22 -42.17 -42.38
C PHE A 6 15.05 -41.71 -41.19
N LEU A 7 16.38 -41.87 -41.27
CA LEU A 7 17.31 -41.42 -40.24
C LEU A 7 17.32 -39.89 -40.09
N ASP A 8 17.22 -39.14 -41.19
CA ASP A 8 17.15 -37.68 -41.14
C ASP A 8 15.83 -37.17 -40.55
N SER A 9 14.72 -37.86 -40.81
CA SER A 9 13.43 -37.56 -40.18
C SER A 9 13.46 -37.79 -38.66
N ILE A 10 14.11 -38.87 -38.21
CA ILE A 10 14.30 -39.14 -36.78
C ILE A 10 15.21 -38.10 -36.13
N ARG A 11 16.33 -37.74 -36.77
CA ARG A 11 17.23 -36.70 -36.24
C ARG A 11 16.54 -35.36 -36.11
N PHE A 12 15.73 -34.99 -37.10
CA PHE A 12 14.94 -33.76 -37.05
C PHE A 12 13.94 -33.77 -35.91
N SER A 13 13.18 -34.86 -35.74
CA SER A 13 12.17 -34.96 -34.67
C SER A 13 12.80 -34.95 -33.27
N VAL A 14 13.92 -35.65 -33.08
CA VAL A 14 14.68 -35.64 -31.82
C VAL A 14 15.21 -34.24 -31.51
N THR A 15 15.79 -33.55 -32.49
CA THR A 15 16.33 -32.20 -32.31
C THR A 15 15.22 -31.20 -32.00
N ALA A 16 14.06 -31.32 -32.67
CA ALA A 16 12.89 -30.49 -32.41
C ALA A 16 12.34 -30.73 -31.00
N ALA A 17 12.24 -31.99 -30.57
CA ALA A 17 11.77 -32.34 -29.23
C ALA A 17 12.71 -31.81 -28.13
N LEU A 18 14.02 -31.94 -28.31
CA LEU A 18 15.01 -31.41 -27.35
C LEU A 18 15.00 -29.88 -27.31
N SER A 19 14.86 -29.22 -28.46
CA SER A 19 14.73 -27.76 -28.54
C SER A 19 13.47 -27.27 -27.81
N LEU A 20 12.35 -27.96 -28.00
CA LEU A 20 11.10 -27.63 -27.32
C LEU A 20 11.23 -27.83 -25.79
N LEU A 21 11.83 -28.93 -25.36
CA LEU A 21 12.07 -29.21 -23.94
C LEU A 21 12.97 -28.16 -23.31
N ALA A 22 14.07 -27.79 -23.99
CA ALA A 22 14.97 -26.73 -23.53
C ALA A 22 14.24 -25.38 -23.44
N PHE A 23 13.42 -25.05 -24.43
CA PHE A 23 12.64 -23.82 -24.44
C PHE A 23 11.63 -23.77 -23.29
N VAL A 24 10.88 -24.84 -23.07
CA VAL A 24 9.95 -24.95 -21.93
C VAL A 24 10.70 -24.85 -20.60
N THR A 25 11.85 -25.49 -20.47
CA THR A 25 12.67 -25.42 -19.26
C THR A 25 13.17 -24.00 -18.97
N ILE A 26 13.58 -23.26 -20.00
CA ILE A 26 13.98 -21.86 -19.87
C ILE A 26 12.80 -20.97 -19.47
N LEU A 27 11.62 -21.17 -20.07
CA LEU A 27 10.43 -20.40 -19.71
C LEU A 27 9.98 -20.66 -18.27
N VAL A 28 9.94 -21.92 -17.85
CA VAL A 28 9.52 -22.29 -16.49
C VAL A 28 10.57 -21.88 -15.46
N GLY A 29 11.85 -22.21 -15.70
CA GLY A 29 12.94 -21.89 -14.78
C GLY A 29 13.22 -20.39 -14.70
N GLY A 30 13.21 -19.69 -15.84
CA GLY A 30 13.36 -18.25 -15.91
C GLY A 30 12.20 -17.51 -15.26
N GLY A 31 10.96 -17.94 -15.53
CA GLY A 31 9.77 -17.39 -14.88
C GLY A 31 9.77 -17.58 -13.36
N TYR A 32 10.15 -18.76 -12.88
CA TYR A 32 10.27 -19.04 -11.45
C TYR A 32 11.36 -18.18 -10.78
N TYR A 33 12.52 -18.01 -11.44
CA TYR A 33 13.61 -17.18 -10.92
C TYR A 33 13.21 -15.70 -10.81
N VAL A 34 12.55 -15.16 -11.86
CA VAL A 34 12.03 -13.79 -11.85
C VAL A 34 10.98 -13.62 -10.75
N TYR A 35 10.02 -14.54 -10.66
CA TYR A 35 9.00 -14.52 -9.60
C TYR A 35 9.63 -14.54 -8.21
N ARG A 36 10.60 -15.42 -7.95
CA ARG A 36 11.25 -15.52 -6.64
C ARG A 36 12.02 -14.24 -6.27
N TRP A 37 12.54 -13.52 -7.26
CA TRP A 37 13.27 -12.26 -7.05
C TRP A 37 12.34 -11.05 -6.92
N THR A 38 11.19 -11.02 -7.62
CA THR A 38 10.23 -9.92 -7.57
C THR A 38 9.19 -10.07 -6.46
N ALA A 39 8.77 -11.28 -6.11
CA ALA A 39 7.82 -11.57 -5.05
C ALA A 39 8.11 -10.83 -3.72
N PRO A 40 9.35 -10.88 -3.16
CA PRO A 40 9.63 -10.16 -1.91
C PRO A 40 9.43 -8.64 -2.06
N LYS A 41 9.75 -8.06 -3.23
CA LYS A 41 9.59 -6.62 -3.47
C LYS A 41 8.14 -6.18 -3.48
N TYR A 42 7.23 -7.04 -3.96
CA TYR A 42 5.79 -6.75 -3.94
C TYR A 42 5.24 -6.81 -2.53
N GLU A 43 5.64 -7.81 -1.73
CA GLU A 43 5.23 -7.92 -0.32
C GLU A 43 5.78 -6.78 0.53
N GLU A 44 7.05 -6.41 0.34
CA GLU A 44 7.69 -5.27 1.00
C GLU A 44 6.99 -3.95 0.65
N ALA A 45 6.72 -3.67 -0.63
CA ALA A 45 6.01 -2.46 -1.04
C ALA A 45 4.60 -2.39 -0.45
N GLN A 46 3.90 -3.52 -0.36
CA GLN A 46 2.58 -3.58 0.26
C GLN A 46 2.68 -3.27 1.75
N ARG A 47 3.66 -3.86 2.46
CA ARG A 47 3.91 -3.61 3.87
C ARG A 47 4.31 -2.16 4.13
N GLU A 48 5.23 -1.60 3.35
CA GLU A 48 5.65 -0.20 3.46
C GLU A 48 4.46 0.74 3.29
N THR A 49 3.58 0.47 2.32
CA THR A 49 2.37 1.28 2.10
C THR A 49 1.44 1.22 3.32
N TYR A 50 1.24 0.04 3.90
CA TYR A 50 0.45 -0.10 5.13
C TYR A 50 1.11 0.60 6.32
N GLU A 51 2.42 0.44 6.50
CA GLU A 51 3.16 1.09 7.58
C GLU A 51 3.13 2.61 7.45
N GLN A 52 3.32 3.16 6.24
CA GLN A 52 3.20 4.59 5.95
C GLN A 52 1.80 5.11 6.22
N SER A 53 0.76 4.40 5.78
CA SER A 53 -0.64 4.77 6.05
C SER A 53 -0.92 4.79 7.55
N ARG A 54 -0.46 3.77 8.28
CA ARG A 54 -0.59 3.69 9.73
C ARG A 54 0.14 4.82 10.45
N GLN A 55 1.39 5.09 10.07
CA GLN A 55 2.18 6.21 10.61
C GLN A 55 1.50 7.56 10.34
N HIS A 56 0.89 7.73 9.16
CA HIS A 56 0.13 8.93 8.82
C HIS A 56 -1.09 9.13 9.75
N VAL A 57 -1.85 8.06 10.00
CA VAL A 57 -2.98 8.09 10.93
C VAL A 57 -2.51 8.39 12.35
N GLU A 58 -1.51 7.66 12.85
CA GLU A 58 -0.97 7.84 14.21
C GLU A 58 -0.45 9.27 14.42
N GLY A 59 0.33 9.81 13.48
CA GLY A 59 0.84 11.18 13.56
C GLY A 59 -0.27 12.23 13.50
N THR A 60 -1.31 12.01 12.68
CA THR A 60 -2.46 12.93 12.63
C THR A 60 -3.25 12.90 13.93
N VAL A 61 -3.42 11.73 14.55
CA VAL A 61 -4.07 11.61 15.87
C VAL A 61 -3.25 12.33 16.94
N GLU A 62 -1.93 12.19 16.93
CA GLU A 62 -1.05 12.88 17.87
C GLU A 62 -1.14 14.42 17.72
N ASP A 63 -1.14 14.91 16.49
CA ASP A 63 -1.33 16.34 16.18
C ASP A 63 -2.66 16.86 16.75
N LEU A 64 -3.74 16.10 16.53
CA LEU A 64 -5.07 16.47 17.02
C LEU A 64 -5.13 16.50 18.55
N MET A 65 -4.46 15.57 19.23
CA MET A 65 -4.34 15.58 20.70
C MET A 65 -3.54 16.79 21.18
N ARG A 66 -2.43 17.13 20.50
CA ARG A 66 -1.64 18.33 20.79
C ARG A 66 -2.44 19.60 20.60
N TYR A 67 -3.26 19.68 19.55
CA TYR A 67 -4.14 20.82 19.32
C TYR A 67 -5.28 20.89 20.33
N ARG A 68 -5.75 19.75 20.86
CA ARG A 68 -6.73 19.72 21.95
C ARG A 68 -6.22 20.42 23.20
N VAL A 69 -4.99 20.15 23.60
CA VAL A 69 -4.33 20.83 24.72
C VAL A 69 -4.21 22.33 24.43
N LYS A 70 -3.69 22.70 23.26
CA LYS A 70 -3.61 24.12 22.85
C LYS A 70 -4.96 24.82 22.83
N TYR A 71 -6.03 24.15 22.42
CA TYR A 71 -7.38 24.70 22.41
C TYR A 71 -7.92 24.93 23.82
N GLN A 72 -7.54 24.08 24.78
CA GLN A 72 -7.91 24.25 26.18
C GLN A 72 -7.18 25.44 26.81
N GLU A 73 -5.88 25.59 26.51
CA GLU A 73 -4.99 26.64 27.03
C GLU A 73 -5.16 28.01 26.35
N ALA A 74 -5.64 28.05 25.10
CA ALA A 74 -5.76 29.30 24.34
C ALA A 74 -6.82 30.26 24.90
N ASP A 75 -6.58 31.57 24.75
CA ASP A 75 -7.59 32.60 25.01
C ASP A 75 -8.76 32.52 24.02
N SER A 76 -9.92 33.09 24.39
CA SER A 76 -11.16 33.07 23.58
C SER A 76 -10.95 33.48 22.12
N THR A 77 -10.10 34.48 21.87
CA THR A 77 -9.73 34.95 20.52
C THR A 77 -8.95 33.91 19.71
N HIS A 78 -8.04 33.17 20.35
CA HIS A 78 -7.20 32.17 19.68
C HIS A 78 -7.89 30.81 19.53
N LYS A 79 -8.90 30.51 20.35
CA LYS A 79 -9.69 29.27 20.25
C LYS A 79 -10.36 29.11 18.88
N ASP A 80 -10.78 30.19 18.23
CA ASP A 80 -11.42 30.12 16.90
C ASP A 80 -10.43 29.65 15.82
N ALA A 81 -9.21 30.19 15.83
CA ALA A 81 -8.15 29.81 14.90
C ALA A 81 -7.70 28.36 15.14
N VAL A 82 -7.50 27.97 16.40
CA VAL A 82 -7.13 26.59 16.75
C VAL A 82 -8.24 25.60 16.38
N ARG A 83 -9.51 25.96 16.55
CA ARG A 83 -10.66 25.14 16.11
C ARG A 83 -10.62 24.88 14.61
N LYS A 84 -10.42 25.92 13.79
CA LYS A 84 -10.33 25.79 12.33
C LYS A 84 -9.18 24.87 11.92
N LEU A 85 -8.04 24.96 12.61
CA LEU A 85 -6.89 24.08 12.38
C LEU A 85 -7.22 22.62 12.71
N ILE A 86 -7.86 22.36 13.85
CA ILE A 86 -8.31 21.02 14.26
C ILE A 86 -9.27 20.43 13.23
N LEU A 87 -10.30 21.18 12.82
CA LEU A 87 -11.29 20.71 11.86
C LEU A 87 -10.70 20.46 10.48
N ARG A 88 -9.70 21.25 10.07
CA ARG A 88 -8.95 21.01 8.83
C ARG A 88 -8.14 19.72 8.93
N ARG A 89 -7.35 19.56 10.00
CA ARG A 89 -6.49 18.38 10.20
C ARG A 89 -7.30 17.10 10.35
N ALA A 90 -8.45 17.17 11.00
CA ALA A 90 -9.38 16.04 11.16
C ALA A 90 -10.02 15.56 9.85
N ARG A 91 -9.89 16.32 8.74
CA ARG A 91 -10.32 15.87 7.40
C ARG A 91 -9.28 15.01 6.69
N ASP A 92 -8.04 14.98 7.17
CA ASP A 92 -6.95 14.23 6.53
C ASP A 92 -7.01 12.73 6.85
N ILE A 93 -7.79 12.32 7.86
CA ILE A 93 -7.97 10.92 8.27
C ILE A 93 -9.44 10.51 8.27
N ASP A 94 -9.68 9.24 7.99
CA ASP A 94 -11.03 8.69 8.03
C ASP A 94 -11.57 8.63 9.46
N ARG A 95 -12.89 8.82 9.55
CA ARG A 95 -13.59 8.85 10.84
C ARG A 95 -13.49 7.53 11.59
N ALA A 96 -13.36 6.42 10.86
CA ALA A 96 -13.23 5.07 11.42
C ALA A 96 -11.91 4.90 12.18
N ASP A 97 -10.83 5.47 11.65
CA ASP A 97 -9.46 5.32 12.17
C ASP A 97 -9.17 6.25 13.36
N MET A 98 -10.03 7.24 13.58
CA MET A 98 -9.92 8.15 14.72
C MET A 98 -10.43 7.49 16.02
N PRO A 99 -9.70 7.61 17.15
CA PRO A 99 -10.17 7.16 18.45
C PRO A 99 -11.55 7.75 18.81
N LYS A 100 -12.41 6.94 19.47
CA LYS A 100 -13.81 7.31 19.74
C LYS A 100 -13.96 8.63 20.50
N ASP A 101 -13.13 8.86 21.52
CA ASP A 101 -13.14 10.10 22.30
C ASP A 101 -12.78 11.33 21.45
N LEU A 102 -11.71 11.23 20.64
CA LEU A 102 -11.29 12.31 19.76
C LEU A 102 -12.36 12.63 18.71
N ARG A 103 -13.02 11.58 18.17
CA ARG A 103 -14.13 11.71 17.23
C ARG A 103 -15.31 12.47 17.81
N GLN A 104 -15.70 12.13 19.04
CA GLN A 104 -16.78 12.83 19.76
C GLN A 104 -16.41 14.30 20.01
N TRP A 105 -15.16 14.56 20.37
CA TRP A 105 -14.68 15.92 20.62
C TRP A 105 -14.64 16.78 19.36
N VAL A 106 -14.09 16.26 18.25
CA VAL A 106 -14.10 16.96 16.95
C VAL A 106 -15.53 17.25 16.50
N GLU A 107 -16.47 16.32 16.74
CA GLU A 107 -17.87 16.55 16.40
C GLU A 107 -18.50 17.65 17.25
N HIS A 108 -18.23 17.67 18.56
CA HIS A 108 -18.66 18.78 19.43
C HIS A 108 -18.08 20.13 18.98
N LEU A 109 -16.86 20.16 18.46
CA LEU A 109 -16.28 21.38 17.90
C LEU A 109 -16.97 21.81 16.60
N ARG A 110 -17.43 20.86 15.79
CA ARG A 110 -18.15 21.11 14.55
C ARG A 110 -19.53 21.72 14.84
N THR A 111 -20.29 21.15 15.76
CA THR A 111 -21.65 21.62 16.10
C THR A 111 -21.66 22.95 16.85
N ARG A 112 -20.61 23.28 17.61
CA ARG A 112 -20.49 24.58 18.32
C ARG A 112 -20.22 25.77 17.37
N THR A 113 -20.19 25.54 16.05
CA THR A 113 -19.92 26.57 15.02
C THR A 113 -21.17 26.95 14.21
N ASP A 114 -22.34 26.40 14.53
CA ASP A 114 -23.59 26.94 13.97
C ASP A 114 -24.09 28.08 14.89
N PRO A 115 -24.29 29.31 14.35
CA PRO A 115 -24.84 30.43 15.10
C PRO A 115 -26.27 30.16 15.61
#